data_AF-A0A7R9ZCV0-F1
#
_entry.id   AF-A0A7R9ZCV0-F1
#
_cell.length_a   1.000
_cell.length_b   1.000
_cell.length_c   1.000
_cell.angle_alpha   90.00
_cell.angle_beta   90.00
_cell.angle_gamma   90.00
#
_symmetry.space_group_name_H-M   'P 1'
#
loop_
_entity.id
_entity.type
_entity.pdbx_description
1 polymer ?
#
loop_
_entity_poly.entity_id
_entity_poly.type
_entity_poly.pdbx_seq_one_letter_code
_entity_poly.pdbx_strand_id
1 'polypeptide(L)'
;GESVVGGIVTPDVYVVDRMESKIASKKVANKAEAIWLGETRDGNTGTRQEKNGDPTAQALSDEQILEVSSLVCRVEEAQGGHPVDIEWAFLNNELYLLQARPVTAYIPLFPELVTERGGEKRLYMDVIVMSQGFSEPLSVLGLDVWKSMVMAAKPQFSTEGKDGLMWNIHGRQYINVSNFMKSIG
;
A
#
# COMPACT_ATOMS: atom_id res chain seq x y z
N GLY A 1 11.65 18.50 3.55
CA GLY A 1 11.99 17.08 3.34
C GLY A 1 12.51 16.48 4.62
N GLU A 2 13.71 16.88 5.03
CA GLU A 2 14.39 16.37 6.24
C GLU A 2 13.55 16.47 7.52
N SER A 3 12.78 17.56 7.70
CA SER A 3 11.89 17.72 8.86
C SER A 3 10.78 16.66 8.95
N VAL A 4 10.33 16.13 7.82
CA VAL A 4 9.30 15.10 7.75
C VAL A 4 9.92 13.71 7.98
N VAL A 5 11.04 13.44 7.30
CA VAL A 5 11.77 12.17 7.44
C VAL A 5 12.32 11.98 8.85
N GLY A 6 12.81 13.07 9.46
CA GLY A 6 13.31 13.09 10.84
C GLY A 6 12.23 13.15 11.92
N GLY A 7 10.94 13.21 11.56
CA GLY A 7 9.83 13.26 12.52
C GLY A 7 9.76 14.54 13.36
N ILE A 8 10.43 15.61 12.92
CA ILE A 8 10.51 16.89 13.63
C ILE A 8 9.19 17.66 13.51
N VAL A 9 8.49 17.48 12.39
CA VAL A 9 7.22 18.15 12.10
C VAL A 9 6.15 17.11 11.76
N THR A 10 4.93 17.31 12.26
CA THR A 10 3.77 16.53 11.83
C THR A 10 3.29 17.05 10.47
N PRO A 11 3.41 16.29 9.38
CA PRO A 11 3.02 16.74 8.04
C PRO A 11 1.49 16.67 7.86
N ASP A 12 1.02 17.31 6.79
CA ASP A 12 -0.31 17.03 6.27
C ASP A 12 -0.37 15.60 5.72
N VAL A 13 -1.56 14.99 5.80
CA VAL A 13 -1.83 13.67 5.22
C VAL A 13 -2.95 13.80 4.20
N TYR A 14 -2.68 13.39 2.97
CA TYR A 14 -3.65 13.35 1.88
C TYR A 14 -3.81 11.90 1.41
N VAL A 15 -5.07 11.46 1.24
CA VAL A 15 -5.39 10.15 0.67
C VAL A 15 -6.07 10.38 -0.66
N VAL A 16 -5.49 9.82 -1.72
CA VAL A 16 -6.01 9.94 -3.09
C VAL A 16 -6.50 8.57 -3.56
N ASP A 17 -7.71 8.54 -4.08
CA ASP A 17 -8.20 7.40 -4.85
C ASP A 17 -7.57 7.48 -6.24
N ARG A 18 -6.62 6.57 -6.50
CA ARG A 18 -5.91 6.51 -7.78
C ARG A 18 -6.82 6.16 -8.96
N MET A 19 -7.90 5.43 -8.73
CA MET A 19 -8.81 4.96 -9.79
C MET A 19 -9.70 6.09 -10.26
N GLU A 20 -10.19 6.91 -9.33
CA GLU A 20 -11.00 8.09 -9.67
C GLU A 20 -10.17 9.35 -9.89
N SER A 21 -8.87 9.33 -9.55
CA SER A 21 -8.00 10.51 -9.49
C SER A 21 -8.62 11.62 -8.64
N LYS A 22 -9.14 11.26 -7.47
CA LYS A 22 -9.82 12.17 -6.55
C LYS A 22 -9.22 12.11 -5.17
N ILE A 23 -9.21 13.25 -4.49
CA ILE A 23 -8.79 13.34 -3.10
C ILE A 23 -9.90 12.79 -2.22
N ALA A 24 -9.66 11.62 -1.61
CA ALA A 24 -10.62 10.94 -0.74
C ALA A 24 -10.66 11.56 0.67
N SER A 25 -9.51 11.99 1.19
CA SER A 25 -9.45 12.73 2.45
C SER A 25 -8.22 13.64 2.56
N LYS A 26 -8.34 14.68 3.37
CA LYS A 26 -7.27 15.60 3.73
C LYS A 26 -7.26 15.80 5.24
N LYS A 27 -6.08 15.66 5.85
CA LYS A 27 -5.84 15.98 7.24
C LYS A 27 -4.70 16.99 7.30
N VAL A 28 -5.06 18.24 7.50
CA VAL A 28 -4.09 19.33 7.67
C VAL A 28 -3.59 19.32 9.12
N ALA A 29 -2.27 19.24 9.28
CA ALA A 29 -1.62 19.26 10.58
C ALA A 29 -1.15 20.66 10.94
N ASN A 30 -0.94 20.89 12.24
CA ASN A 30 -0.27 22.08 12.74
C ASN A 30 1.25 21.95 12.52
N LYS A 31 1.74 22.58 11.46
CA LYS A 31 3.15 22.57 11.03
C LYS A 31 3.87 23.77 11.64
N ALA A 32 3.97 23.80 12.97
CA ALA A 32 4.47 24.96 13.74
C ALA A 32 5.87 25.45 13.33
N GLU A 33 6.71 24.55 12.82
CA GLU A 33 8.09 24.81 12.44
C GLU A 33 8.39 24.23 11.06
N ALA A 34 9.37 24.81 10.38
CA ALA A 34 9.87 24.35 9.09
C ALA A 34 11.39 24.52 9.01
N ILE A 35 12.03 23.68 8.19
CA ILE A 35 13.47 23.79 7.91
C ILE A 35 13.65 24.55 6.61
N TRP A 36 14.44 25.62 6.67
CA TRP A 36 14.78 26.50 5.56
C TRP A 36 16.26 26.44 5.26
N LEU A 37 16.62 26.72 4.00
CA LEU A 37 18.00 27.03 3.66
C LEU A 37 18.37 28.40 4.26
N GLY A 38 19.53 28.48 4.89
CA GLY A 38 20.02 29.70 5.49
C GLY A 38 21.53 29.65 5.74
N GLU A 39 22.08 30.75 6.24
CA GLU A 39 23.46 30.78 6.72
C GLU A 39 23.51 30.16 8.13
N THR A 40 24.45 29.23 8.34
CA THR A 40 24.77 28.74 9.68
C THR A 40 25.53 29.82 10.45
N ARG A 41 25.65 29.65 11.78
CA ARG A 41 26.43 30.57 12.64
C ARG A 41 27.87 30.83 12.16
N ASP A 42 28.41 29.93 11.34
CA ASP A 42 29.78 29.97 10.83
C ASP A 42 29.88 30.55 9.40
N GLY A 43 28.79 31.10 8.85
CA GLY A 43 28.77 31.73 7.52
C GLY A 43 28.73 30.74 6.34
N ASN A 44 28.58 29.45 6.60
CA ASN A 44 28.37 28.43 5.57
C ASN A 44 26.89 28.29 5.24
N THR A 45 26.58 27.82 4.03
CA THR A 45 25.21 27.43 3.65
C THR A 45 24.80 26.19 4.43
N GLY A 46 23.68 26.25 5.13
CA GLY A 46 23.13 25.11 5.87
C GLY A 46 21.62 25.22 6.06
N THR A 47 21.11 24.43 7.00
CA THR A 47 19.68 24.40 7.32
C THR A 47 19.41 25.11 8.64
N ARG A 48 18.30 25.83 8.71
CA ARG A 48 17.79 26.46 9.94
C ARG A 48 16.35 26.10 10.17
N GLN A 49 15.99 25.85 11.41
CA GLN A 49 14.62 25.60 11.82
C GLN A 49 13.99 26.90 12.30
N GLU A 50 12.88 27.30 11.68
CA GLU A 50 12.18 28.54 12.02
C GLU A 50 10.68 28.27 12.17
N LYS A 51 9.99 29.19 12.86
CA LYS A 51 8.52 29.15 12.94
C LYS A 51 7.94 29.27 11.54
N ASN A 52 6.99 28.41 11.25
CA ASN A 52 6.21 28.53 10.03
C ASN A 52 5.24 29.72 10.16
N GLY A 53 5.24 30.60 9.16
CA GLY A 53 4.36 31.78 9.14
C GLY A 53 2.88 31.43 9.01
N ASP A 54 2.56 30.28 8.42
CA ASP A 54 1.20 29.74 8.37
C ASP A 54 1.20 28.23 8.68
N PRO A 55 1.21 27.86 9.97
CA PRO A 55 1.33 26.47 10.37
C PRO A 55 0.07 25.65 10.09
N THR A 56 -1.07 26.32 9.88
CA THR A 56 -2.37 25.69 9.63
C THR A 56 -2.78 25.70 8.16
N ALA A 57 -2.04 26.38 7.28
CA ALA A 57 -2.25 26.29 5.84
C ALA A 57 -2.05 24.87 5.32
N GLN A 58 -2.83 24.52 4.30
CA GLN A 58 -2.61 23.31 3.51
C GLN A 58 -1.25 23.42 2.79
N ALA A 59 -0.40 22.40 2.92
CA ALA A 59 0.95 22.44 2.35
C ALA A 59 1.00 22.37 0.82
N LEU A 60 0.02 21.72 0.19
CA LEU A 60 -0.09 21.57 -1.26
C LEU A 60 -1.45 22.06 -1.75
N SER A 61 -1.55 22.57 -2.98
CA SER A 61 -2.86 22.73 -3.62
C SER A 61 -3.46 21.38 -4.04
N ASP A 62 -4.74 21.36 -4.37
CA ASP A 62 -5.42 20.14 -4.82
C ASP A 62 -4.82 19.60 -6.12
N GLU A 63 -4.43 20.51 -7.02
CA GLU A 63 -3.74 20.19 -8.27
C GLU A 63 -2.38 19.54 -8.01
N GLN A 64 -1.60 20.09 -7.06
CA GLN A 64 -0.31 19.54 -6.66
C GLN A 64 -0.44 18.16 -6.02
N ILE A 65 -1.49 17.92 -5.22
CA ILE A 65 -1.77 16.60 -4.63
C ILE A 65 -2.01 15.56 -5.74
N LEU A 66 -2.79 15.91 -6.76
CA LEU A 66 -3.07 15.03 -7.89
C LEU A 66 -1.84 14.83 -8.79
N GLU A 67 -1.00 15.86 -8.96
CA GLU A 67 0.26 15.77 -9.69
C GLU A 67 1.23 14.78 -9.01
N VAL A 68 1.39 14.88 -7.69
CA VAL A 68 2.19 13.92 -6.91
C VAL A 68 1.60 12.51 -7.02
N SER A 69 0.28 12.35 -6.95
CA SER A 69 -0.37 11.04 -7.12
C SER A 69 -0.10 10.42 -8.50
N SER A 70 -0.10 11.24 -9.56
CA SER A 70 0.26 10.79 -10.91
C SER A 70 1.73 10.37 -11.00
N LEU A 71 2.64 11.12 -10.37
CA LEU A 71 4.06 10.74 -10.29
C LEU A 71 4.24 9.38 -9.60
N VAL A 72 3.57 9.16 -8.46
CA VAL A 72 3.61 7.86 -7.75
C VAL A 72 3.18 6.72 -8.66
N CYS A 73 2.09 6.87 -9.40
CA CYS A 73 1.61 5.83 -10.32
C CYS A 73 2.62 5.52 -11.43
N ARG A 74 3.26 6.55 -12.01
CA ARG A 74 4.29 6.37 -13.05
C ARG A 74 5.52 5.64 -12.51
N VAL A 75 5.94 5.97 -11.29
CA VAL A 75 7.08 5.31 -10.64
C VAL A 75 6.76 3.86 -10.29
N GLU A 76 5.57 3.60 -9.75
CA GLU A 76 5.08 2.24 -9.47
C GLU A 76 5.08 1.36 -10.73
N GLU A 77 4.55 1.88 -11.84
CA GLU A 77 4.55 1.18 -13.14
C GLU A 77 5.97 0.91 -13.63
N ALA A 78 6.88 1.89 -13.52
CA ALA A 78 8.28 1.72 -13.89
C ALA A 78 9.03 0.71 -12.99
N GLN A 79 8.56 0.47 -11.77
CA GLN A 79 9.12 -0.49 -10.80
C GLN A 79 8.43 -1.86 -10.83
N GLY A 80 7.72 -2.18 -11.91
CA GLY A 80 7.10 -3.50 -12.11
C GLY A 80 5.75 -3.68 -11.40
N GLY A 81 5.09 -2.58 -11.01
CA GLY A 81 3.75 -2.61 -10.41
C GLY A 81 3.72 -2.97 -8.93
N HIS A 82 4.86 -2.89 -8.24
CA HIS A 82 4.95 -3.06 -6.79
C HIS A 82 4.76 -1.72 -6.08
N PRO A 83 4.17 -1.69 -4.87
CA PRO A 83 4.05 -0.47 -4.07
C PRO A 83 5.41 0.20 -3.85
N VAL A 84 5.45 1.52 -4.04
CA VAL A 84 6.65 2.34 -3.91
C VAL A 84 6.46 3.40 -2.83
N ASP A 85 7.55 3.73 -2.17
CA ASP A 85 7.70 4.89 -1.30
C ASP A 85 8.62 5.88 -2.01
N ILE A 86 8.17 7.13 -2.16
CA ILE A 86 8.89 8.16 -2.91
C ILE A 86 9.12 9.41 -2.06
N GLU A 87 10.26 10.04 -2.28
CA GLU A 87 10.56 11.38 -1.78
C GLU A 87 10.54 12.35 -2.95
N TRP A 88 9.93 13.51 -2.75
CA TRP A 88 9.72 14.52 -3.78
C TRP A 88 9.82 15.93 -3.19
N ALA A 89 9.96 16.93 -4.06
CA ALA A 89 9.94 18.34 -3.71
C ALA A 89 9.30 19.18 -4.81
N PHE A 90 8.73 20.31 -4.43
CA PHE A 90 8.35 21.37 -5.37
C PHE A 90 9.38 22.50 -5.33
N LEU A 91 9.79 22.97 -6.50
CA LEU A 91 10.54 24.22 -6.67
C LEU A 91 9.87 25.01 -7.79
N ASN A 92 9.47 26.26 -7.51
CA ASN A 92 8.78 27.12 -8.49
C ASN A 92 7.57 26.43 -9.15
N ASN A 93 6.74 25.74 -8.36
CA ASN A 93 5.60 24.94 -8.79
C ASN A 93 5.93 23.75 -9.72
N GLU A 94 7.20 23.40 -9.87
CA GLU A 94 7.62 22.21 -10.62
C GLU A 94 7.94 21.06 -9.67
N LEU A 95 7.41 19.88 -9.96
CA LEU A 95 7.58 18.67 -9.15
C LEU A 95 8.85 17.91 -9.53
N TYR A 96 9.69 17.63 -8.52
CA TYR A 96 10.92 16.86 -8.66
C TYR A 96 10.85 15.58 -7.83
N LEU A 97 11.21 14.45 -8.46
CA LEU A 97 11.44 13.18 -7.76
C LEU A 97 12.87 13.17 -7.20
N LEU A 98 13.01 12.93 -5.89
CA LEU A 98 14.30 12.88 -5.22
C LEU A 98 14.76 11.43 -4.97
N GLN A 99 13.82 10.56 -4.58
CA GLN A 99 14.09 9.16 -4.30
C GLN A 99 12.85 8.31 -4.59
N ALA A 100 13.06 7.05 -4.98
CA ALA A 100 12.01 6.03 -5.03
C ALA A 100 12.57 4.69 -4.52
N ARG A 101 11.83 4.03 -3.62
CA ARG A 101 12.20 2.72 -3.06
C ARG A 101 10.98 1.78 -3.01
N PRO A 102 11.14 0.47 -3.22
CA PRO A 102 10.05 -0.49 -3.01
C PRO A 102 9.62 -0.54 -1.55
N VAL A 103 8.31 -0.62 -1.29
CA VAL A 103 7.80 -0.94 0.04
C VAL A 103 7.95 -2.45 0.26
N THR A 104 8.65 -2.86 1.31
CA THR A 104 8.91 -4.30 1.59
C THR A 104 8.07 -4.87 2.73
N ALA A 105 7.44 -4.01 3.53
CA ALA A 105 6.70 -4.39 4.73
C ALA A 105 5.24 -4.81 4.48
N TYR A 106 4.84 -5.07 3.23
CA TYR A 106 3.48 -5.50 2.90
C TYR A 106 3.46 -6.99 2.54
N ILE A 107 2.34 -7.66 2.83
CA ILE A 107 2.11 -9.04 2.39
C ILE A 107 1.50 -8.95 0.99
N PRO A 108 2.25 -9.29 -0.09
CA PRO A 108 1.69 -9.26 -1.42
C PRO A 108 0.60 -10.33 -1.54
N LEU A 109 -0.49 -9.98 -2.21
CA LEU A 109 -1.38 -10.99 -2.75
C LEU A 109 -0.65 -11.69 -3.90
N PHE A 110 -0.81 -13.01 -4.00
CA PHE A 110 -0.31 -13.73 -5.16
C PHE A 110 -1.03 -13.24 -6.42
N PRO A 111 -0.33 -13.11 -7.57
CA PRO A 111 -0.91 -12.59 -8.81
C PRO A 111 -2.24 -13.26 -9.19
N GLU A 112 -2.39 -14.56 -8.90
CA GLU A 112 -3.57 -15.37 -9.17
C GLU A 112 -4.79 -14.95 -8.33
N LEU A 113 -4.57 -14.35 -7.16
CA LEU A 113 -5.60 -13.84 -6.27
C LEU A 113 -5.95 -12.37 -6.56
N VAL A 114 -5.13 -11.67 -7.34
CA VAL A 114 -5.38 -10.28 -7.73
C VAL A 114 -6.51 -10.25 -8.76
N THR A 115 -7.50 -9.39 -8.51
CA THR A 115 -8.58 -9.14 -9.49
C THR A 115 -8.15 -8.04 -10.46
N GLU A 116 -8.44 -8.24 -11.73
CA GLU A 116 -8.18 -7.24 -12.76
C GLU A 116 -9.00 -5.97 -12.50
N ARG A 117 -8.48 -4.82 -12.97
CA ARG A 117 -9.19 -3.54 -12.85
C ARG A 117 -10.55 -3.62 -13.55
N GLY A 118 -11.60 -3.22 -12.84
CA GLY A 118 -12.99 -3.30 -13.33
C GLY A 118 -13.61 -4.70 -13.26
N GLY A 119 -12.84 -5.72 -12.87
CA GLY A 119 -13.34 -7.06 -12.62
C GLY A 119 -14.17 -7.16 -11.35
N GLU A 120 -14.90 -8.28 -11.22
CA GLU A 120 -15.66 -8.59 -10.01
C GLU A 120 -14.70 -8.75 -8.81
N LYS A 121 -14.94 -7.97 -7.75
CA LYS A 121 -14.16 -8.07 -6.50
C LYS A 121 -14.35 -9.45 -5.87
N ARG A 122 -13.25 -10.07 -5.47
CA ARG A 122 -13.24 -11.39 -4.85
C ARG A 122 -12.67 -11.31 -3.44
N LEU A 123 -13.34 -11.97 -2.50
CA LEU A 123 -12.91 -12.07 -1.12
C LEU A 123 -12.38 -13.46 -0.84
N TYR A 124 -11.15 -13.53 -0.33
CA TYR A 124 -10.49 -14.76 0.07
C TYR A 124 -10.23 -14.74 1.56
N MET A 125 -10.40 -15.89 2.21
CA MET A 125 -10.12 -16.10 3.62
C MET A 125 -9.01 -17.14 3.77
N ASP A 126 -7.87 -16.76 4.34
CA ASP A 126 -6.76 -17.67 4.60
C ASP A 126 -7.11 -18.59 5.79
N VAL A 127 -7.33 -19.87 5.48
CA VAL A 127 -7.75 -20.89 6.46
C VAL A 127 -6.59 -21.28 7.36
N ILE A 128 -5.36 -21.28 6.87
CA ILE A 128 -4.18 -21.72 7.63
C ILE A 128 -3.91 -20.72 8.75
N VAL A 129 -3.89 -19.43 8.41
CA VAL A 129 -3.72 -18.36 9.41
C VAL A 129 -4.89 -18.35 10.39
N MET A 130 -6.13 -18.44 9.90
CA MET A 130 -7.32 -18.34 10.74
C MET A 130 -7.48 -19.53 11.71
N SER A 131 -7.28 -20.76 11.24
CA SER A 131 -7.64 -21.96 12.01
C SER A 131 -6.50 -22.56 12.82
N GLN A 132 -5.25 -22.42 12.36
CA GLN A 132 -4.09 -23.07 12.97
C GLN A 132 -3.05 -22.09 13.53
N GLY A 133 -3.18 -20.78 13.23
CA GLY A 133 -2.29 -19.75 13.78
C GLY A 133 -0.87 -19.76 13.23
N PHE A 134 -0.57 -20.59 12.22
CA PHE A 134 0.72 -20.54 11.54
C PHE A 134 0.76 -19.35 10.58
N SER A 135 1.74 -18.46 10.77
CA SER A 135 1.99 -17.35 9.85
C SER A 135 2.73 -17.78 8.59
N GLU A 136 3.55 -18.84 8.69
CA GLU A 136 4.37 -19.36 7.61
C GLU A 136 3.59 -20.31 6.68
N PRO A 137 3.84 -20.25 5.35
CA PRO A 137 3.24 -21.18 4.41
C PRO A 137 3.74 -22.61 4.63
N LEU A 138 2.88 -23.60 4.37
CA LEU A 138 3.28 -25.00 4.31
C LEU A 138 4.26 -25.21 3.15
N SER A 139 5.14 -26.21 3.28
CA SER A 139 5.90 -26.69 2.12
C SER A 139 4.95 -27.22 1.04
N VAL A 140 5.42 -27.31 -0.21
CA VAL A 140 4.62 -27.84 -1.33
C VAL A 140 4.06 -29.24 -0.99
N LEU A 141 4.91 -30.12 -0.48
CA LEU A 141 4.48 -31.46 -0.04
C LEU A 141 3.52 -31.40 1.16
N GLY A 142 3.77 -30.49 2.11
CA GLY A 142 2.89 -30.30 3.26
C GLY A 142 1.49 -29.87 2.84
N LEU A 143 1.39 -29.00 1.84
CA LEU A 143 0.13 -28.56 1.26
C LEU A 143 -0.62 -29.71 0.57
N ASP A 144 0.08 -30.58 -0.16
CA ASP A 144 -0.53 -31.75 -0.82
C ASP A 144 -1.07 -32.78 0.19
N VAL A 145 -0.33 -33.04 1.26
CA VAL A 145 -0.78 -33.91 2.35
C VAL A 145 -2.00 -33.29 3.05
N TRP A 146 -1.93 -32.00 3.37
CA TRP A 146 -3.04 -31.26 3.98
C TRP A 146 -4.30 -31.32 3.12
N LYS A 147 -4.16 -31.02 1.82
CA LYS A 147 -5.23 -31.12 0.82
C LYS A 147 -5.86 -32.51 0.81
N SER A 148 -5.05 -33.56 0.79
CA SER A 148 -5.53 -34.95 0.78
C SER A 148 -6.34 -35.27 2.05
N MET A 149 -5.88 -34.80 3.21
CA MET A 149 -6.62 -34.96 4.48
C MET A 149 -7.97 -34.23 4.46
N VAL A 150 -7.99 -32.97 3.98
CA VAL A 150 -9.22 -32.18 3.90
C VAL A 150 -10.23 -32.82 2.92
N MET A 151 -9.78 -33.29 1.76
CA MET A 151 -10.65 -33.95 0.78
C MET A 151 -11.26 -35.25 1.32
N ALA A 152 -10.48 -36.05 2.06
CA ALA A 152 -10.96 -37.26 2.69
C ALA A 152 -12.01 -36.97 3.79
N ALA A 153 -11.81 -35.89 4.57
CA ALA A 153 -12.70 -35.54 5.67
C ALA A 153 -13.98 -34.82 5.22
N LYS A 154 -13.91 -33.96 4.19
CA LYS A 154 -15.05 -33.15 3.73
C LYS A 154 -15.05 -33.00 2.20
N PRO A 155 -15.63 -33.97 1.47
CA PRO A 155 -15.62 -33.99 0.00
C PRO A 155 -16.27 -32.77 -0.66
N GLN A 156 -17.22 -32.10 0.00
CA GLN A 156 -17.85 -30.89 -0.54
C GLN A 156 -16.88 -29.70 -0.71
N PHE A 157 -15.70 -29.75 -0.08
CA PHE A 157 -14.63 -28.76 -0.19
C PHE A 157 -13.63 -29.07 -1.32
N SER A 158 -13.92 -30.07 -2.17
CA SER A 158 -13.05 -30.52 -3.27
C SER A 158 -13.05 -29.62 -4.51
N THR A 159 -13.89 -28.59 -4.56
CA THR A 159 -13.90 -27.65 -5.70
C THR A 159 -12.71 -26.70 -5.60
N GLU A 160 -11.70 -26.97 -6.42
CA GLU A 160 -10.45 -26.20 -6.42
C GLU A 160 -10.40 -25.12 -7.50
N GLY A 161 -9.64 -24.08 -7.20
CA GLY A 161 -9.23 -23.06 -8.16
C GLY A 161 -10.13 -21.83 -8.14
N LYS A 162 -9.94 -20.98 -9.14
CA LYS A 162 -10.54 -19.64 -9.21
C LYS A 162 -12.06 -19.67 -9.05
N ASP A 163 -12.74 -20.65 -9.61
CA ASP A 163 -14.21 -20.76 -9.58
C ASP A 163 -14.71 -21.81 -8.56
N GLY A 164 -13.79 -22.43 -7.81
CA GLY A 164 -14.09 -23.35 -6.72
C GLY A 164 -14.35 -22.64 -5.39
N LEU A 165 -14.67 -23.43 -4.35
CA LEU A 165 -14.84 -22.95 -2.99
C LEU A 165 -13.49 -22.76 -2.28
N MET A 166 -12.50 -23.57 -2.65
CA MET A 166 -11.18 -23.57 -2.03
C MET A 166 -10.06 -23.39 -3.05
N TRP A 167 -8.97 -22.77 -2.62
CA TRP A 167 -7.80 -22.58 -3.47
C TRP A 167 -6.53 -22.77 -2.65
N ASN A 168 -5.77 -23.81 -3.01
CA ASN A 168 -4.44 -24.06 -2.49
C ASN A 168 -3.41 -23.38 -3.39
N ILE A 169 -2.61 -22.45 -2.85
CA ILE A 169 -1.61 -21.72 -3.63
C ILE A 169 -0.43 -21.32 -2.74
N HIS A 170 0.81 -21.52 -3.22
CA HIS A 170 2.04 -21.13 -2.52
C HIS A 170 2.11 -21.54 -1.04
N GLY A 171 1.69 -22.77 -0.71
CA GLY A 171 1.72 -23.27 0.66
C GLY A 171 0.60 -22.75 1.56
N ARG A 172 -0.35 -21.98 1.01
CA ARG A 172 -1.53 -21.46 1.70
C ARG A 172 -2.82 -22.06 1.16
N GLN A 173 -3.85 -22.03 1.97
CA GLN A 173 -5.19 -22.49 1.63
C GLN A 173 -6.20 -21.38 1.88
N TYR A 174 -6.89 -20.97 0.82
CA TYR A 174 -7.89 -19.92 0.85
C TYR A 174 -9.29 -20.48 0.62
N ILE A 175 -10.28 -19.97 1.33
CA ILE A 175 -11.69 -20.11 0.96
C ILE A 175 -12.09 -18.90 0.12
N ASN A 176 -12.68 -19.15 -1.05
CA ASN A 176 -13.29 -18.11 -1.87
C ASN A 176 -14.68 -17.78 -1.29
N VAL A 177 -14.71 -16.76 -0.43
CA VAL A 177 -15.93 -16.32 0.26
C VAL A 177 -16.94 -15.78 -0.75
N SER A 178 -16.49 -15.13 -1.82
CA SER A 178 -17.39 -14.64 -2.88
C SER A 178 -18.18 -15.78 -3.54
N ASN A 179 -17.53 -16.92 -3.83
CA ASN A 179 -18.21 -18.09 -4.39
C ASN A 179 -19.09 -18.79 -3.35
N PHE A 180 -18.64 -18.87 -2.09
CA PHE A 180 -19.47 -19.39 -1.01
C PHE A 180 -20.77 -18.61 -0.84
N MET A 181 -20.70 -17.28 -0.88
CA MET A 181 -21.87 -16.41 -0.77
C MET A 181 -22.86 -16.61 -1.93
N LYS A 182 -22.35 -16.86 -3.16
CA LYS A 182 -23.17 -17.17 -4.34
C LYS A 182 -23.82 -18.55 -4.29
N SER A 183 -23.29 -19.50 -3.51
CA SER A 183 -23.86 -20.85 -3.42
C SER A 183 -24.95 -20.98 -2.35
N ILE A 184 -24.99 -20.04 -1.39
CA ILE A 184 -26.00 -19.98 -0.32
C ILE A 184 -27.14 -18.99 -0.62
N GLY A 185 -27.12 -18.30 -1.76
CA GLY A 185 -28.12 -17.32 -2.19
C GLY A 185 -28.27 -17.26 -3.70
#